data_AF-A1SC10-F1
#
_entry.id   AF-A1SC10-F1
#
_cell.length_a   1.000
_cell.length_b   1.000
_cell.length_c   1.000
_cell.angle_alpha   90.00
_cell.angle_beta   90.00
_cell.angle_gamma   90.00
#
_symmetry.space_group_name_H-M   'P 1'
#
loop_
_entity.id
_entity.type
_entity.pdbx_description
1 polymer ?
#
loop_
_entity_poly.entity_id
_entity_poly.type
_entity_poly.pdbx_seq_one_letter_code
_entity_poly.pdbx_strand_id
1 'polypeptide(L)'
;MVCCDCRTSESFRYTTWVGPVFTRVPSKALEDPKALRVYATDEDVVFVSDREDVHEVAYDLWRSEHAFGADALGEVEAAARAAAAAKERLDAAVAIARASGETWEAIGRAAGMAKQSAQGRWGQANAGSAGDR
;
A
#
# COMPACT_ATOMS: atom_id res chain seq x y z
N MET A 1 -15.15 7.71 -17.21
CA MET A 1 -14.40 6.43 -17.23
C MET A 1 -12.96 6.77 -16.93
N VAL A 2 -12.33 6.08 -15.98
CA VAL A 2 -10.91 6.28 -15.64
C VAL A 2 -10.17 4.96 -15.86
N CYS A 3 -9.08 4.98 -16.61
CA CYS A 3 -8.19 3.83 -16.78
C CYS A 3 -7.15 3.83 -15.65
N CYS A 4 -7.02 2.74 -14.90
CA CYS A 4 -5.97 2.58 -13.88
C CYS A 4 -5.28 1.21 -13.96
N ASP A 5 -4.02 1.15 -13.51
CA ASP A 5 -3.17 -0.01 -13.24
C ASP A 5 -3.21 -0.46 -11.75
N CYS A 6 -4.13 0.08 -10.95
CA CYS A 6 -4.24 -0.04 -9.49
C CYS A 6 -4.28 -1.49 -8.96
N ARG A 7 -4.59 -2.47 -9.82
CA ARG A 7 -4.71 -3.89 -9.44
C ARG A 7 -3.90 -4.83 -10.31
N THR A 8 -2.98 -4.31 -11.11
CA THR A 8 -2.19 -5.13 -12.04
C THR A 8 -0.76 -5.23 -11.58
N SER A 9 -0.44 -6.27 -10.81
CA SER A 9 0.95 -6.66 -10.58
C SER A 9 1.57 -7.37 -11.78
N GLU A 10 0.76 -7.96 -12.69
CA GLU A 10 1.28 -8.83 -13.76
C GLU A 10 0.59 -8.73 -15.14
N SER A 11 -0.24 -7.71 -15.40
CA SER A 11 -0.87 -7.57 -16.72
C SER A 11 -0.86 -6.14 -17.25
N PHE A 12 -0.42 -5.94 -18.49
CA PHE A 12 -0.57 -4.69 -19.26
C PHE A 12 -2.04 -4.33 -19.59
N ARG A 13 -3.01 -4.86 -18.86
CA ARG A 13 -4.43 -4.59 -19.04
C ARG A 13 -4.86 -3.58 -17.99
N TYR A 14 -5.02 -2.32 -18.39
CA TYR A 14 -5.67 -1.33 -17.54
C TYR A 14 -7.03 -1.87 -17.08
N THR A 15 -7.30 -1.79 -15.78
CA THR A 15 -8.66 -1.94 -15.28
C THR A 15 -9.39 -0.64 -15.50
N THR A 16 -10.58 -0.73 -16.08
CA THR A 16 -11.42 0.42 -16.35
C THR A 16 -12.42 0.61 -15.21
N TRP A 17 -12.35 1.75 -14.53
CA TRP A 17 -13.39 2.15 -13.58
C TRP A 17 -14.50 2.92 -14.29
N VAL A 18 -15.73 2.51 -14.01
CA VAL A 18 -16.97 3.18 -14.42
C VAL A 18 -17.66 3.68 -13.17
N GLY A 19 -17.61 4.99 -12.96
CA GLY A 19 -18.24 5.66 -11.83
C GLY A 19 -19.72 5.99 -12.04
N PRO A 20 -20.32 6.72 -11.08
CA PRO A 20 -21.67 7.23 -11.22
C PRO A 20 -21.80 8.22 -12.39
N VAL A 21 -23.01 8.32 -12.94
CA VAL A 21 -23.31 9.18 -14.08
C VAL A 21 -23.59 10.60 -13.59
N PHE A 22 -22.97 11.59 -14.22
CA PHE A 22 -23.28 13.00 -14.01
C PHE A 22 -24.60 13.36 -14.69
N THR A 23 -25.50 14.00 -13.96
CA THR A 23 -26.78 14.49 -14.48
C THR A 23 -26.57 15.84 -15.16
N ARG A 24 -27.02 15.96 -16.41
CA ARG A 24 -26.99 17.23 -17.12
C ARG A 24 -28.10 18.16 -16.60
N VAL A 25 -27.75 19.39 -16.25
CA VAL A 25 -28.71 20.42 -15.80
C VAL A 25 -28.94 21.48 -16.89
N PRO A 26 -30.12 22.15 -16.93
CA PRO A 26 -30.48 23.03 -18.05
C PRO A 26 -29.84 24.41 -18.01
N SER A 27 -29.16 24.79 -16.91
CA SER A 27 -28.48 26.10 -16.81
C SER A 27 -27.26 26.03 -15.92
N LYS A 28 -26.28 26.92 -16.18
CA LYS A 28 -25.06 27.04 -15.37
C LYS A 28 -25.35 27.37 -13.90
N ALA A 29 -26.45 28.07 -13.62
CA ALA A 29 -26.86 28.41 -12.26
C ALA A 29 -27.24 27.20 -11.40
N LEU A 30 -27.56 26.06 -12.02
CA LEU A 30 -27.90 24.81 -11.35
C LEU A 30 -26.72 23.83 -11.28
N GLU A 31 -25.56 24.23 -11.79
CA GLU A 31 -24.37 23.39 -11.83
C GLU A 31 -23.81 23.18 -10.43
N ASP A 32 -23.50 21.94 -10.11
CA ASP A 32 -22.87 21.51 -8.88
C ASP A 32 -22.14 20.19 -9.14
N PRO A 33 -20.87 20.24 -9.57
CA PRO A 33 -20.13 19.04 -9.93
C PRO A 33 -20.01 18.07 -8.75
N LYS A 34 -19.92 18.57 -7.51
CA LYS A 34 -19.84 17.75 -6.29
C LYS A 34 -21.13 16.98 -6.02
N ALA A 35 -22.28 17.51 -6.44
CA ALA A 35 -23.56 16.78 -6.46
C ALA A 35 -23.82 16.04 -7.76
N LEU A 36 -22.79 15.81 -8.59
CA LEU A 36 -22.88 15.15 -9.90
C LEU A 36 -23.81 15.85 -10.89
N ARG A 37 -23.94 17.18 -10.81
CA ARG A 37 -24.78 17.99 -11.69
C ARG A 37 -23.92 18.90 -12.54
N VAL A 38 -23.92 18.71 -13.87
CA VAL A 38 -23.07 19.48 -14.80
C VAL A 38 -23.94 20.19 -15.82
N TYR A 39 -23.70 21.48 -16.03
CA TYR A 39 -24.31 22.19 -17.15
C TYR A 39 -23.51 21.90 -18.42
N ALA A 40 -24.23 21.51 -19.47
CA ALA A 40 -23.72 21.36 -20.84
C ALA A 40 -24.85 21.75 -21.79
N THR A 41 -24.52 22.36 -22.94
CA THR A 41 -25.53 22.65 -23.96
C THR A 41 -25.89 21.37 -24.73
N ASP A 42 -26.99 21.38 -25.49
CA ASP A 42 -27.37 20.22 -26.33
C ASP A 42 -26.36 19.95 -27.46
N GLU A 43 -25.60 20.97 -27.85
CA GLU A 43 -24.62 20.90 -28.94
C GLU A 43 -23.23 20.48 -28.45
N ASP A 44 -22.99 20.52 -27.14
CA ASP A 44 -21.68 20.23 -26.55
C ASP A 44 -21.53 18.75 -26.19
N VAL A 45 -20.67 18.05 -26.94
CA VAL A 45 -20.05 16.80 -26.47
C VAL A 45 -18.75 17.18 -25.77
N VAL A 46 -18.79 17.28 -24.43
CA VAL A 46 -17.61 17.60 -23.63
C VAL A 46 -17.13 16.33 -22.93
N PHE A 47 -15.85 15.98 -23.07
CA PHE A 47 -15.28 14.95 -22.22
C PHE A 47 -15.06 15.51 -20.82
N VAL A 48 -15.33 14.71 -19.79
CA VAL A 48 -15.07 15.11 -18.40
C VAL A 48 -13.61 15.56 -18.20
N SER A 49 -12.66 14.98 -18.94
CA SER A 49 -11.25 15.36 -18.95
C SER A 49 -10.98 16.79 -19.40
N ASP A 50 -11.88 17.38 -20.19
CA ASP A 50 -11.69 18.71 -20.78
C ASP A 50 -12.21 19.82 -19.84
N ARG A 51 -12.85 19.43 -18.73
CA ARG A 51 -13.40 20.28 -17.67
C ARG A 51 -12.66 19.97 -16.37
N GLU A 52 -11.66 20.78 -16.02
CA GLU A 52 -10.80 20.53 -14.84
C GLU A 52 -11.61 20.33 -13.54
N ASP A 53 -12.63 21.16 -13.30
CA ASP A 53 -13.48 21.08 -12.12
C ASP A 53 -14.37 19.83 -12.05
N VAL A 54 -14.77 19.27 -13.20
CA VAL A 54 -15.50 17.99 -13.27
C VAL A 54 -14.53 16.82 -13.20
N HIS A 55 -13.35 16.96 -13.81
CA HIS A 55 -12.27 15.99 -13.76
C HIS A 55 -11.80 15.75 -12.32
N GLU A 56 -11.59 16.80 -11.53
CA GLU A 56 -11.24 16.68 -10.11
C GLU A 56 -12.28 15.86 -9.33
N VAL A 57 -13.57 16.16 -9.48
CA VAL A 57 -14.64 15.40 -8.79
C VAL A 57 -14.68 13.94 -9.25
N ALA A 58 -14.57 13.68 -10.55
CA ALA A 58 -14.54 12.33 -11.07
C ALA A 58 -13.31 11.55 -10.59
N TYR A 59 -12.17 12.22 -10.44
CA TYR A 59 -10.93 11.65 -9.93
C TYR A 59 -11.02 11.36 -8.42
N ASP A 60 -11.59 12.26 -7.62
CA ASP A 60 -11.81 12.03 -6.19
C ASP A 60 -12.75 10.83 -5.94
N LEU A 61 -13.82 10.70 -6.72
CA LEU A 61 -14.71 9.54 -6.67
C LEU A 61 -13.96 8.25 -7.01
N TRP A 62 -13.20 8.26 -8.11
CA TRP A 62 -12.35 7.13 -8.48
C TRP A 62 -11.36 6.76 -7.36
N ARG A 63 -10.69 7.74 -6.74
CA ARG A 63 -9.76 7.47 -5.63
C ARG A 63 -10.48 6.80 -4.46
N SER A 64 -11.62 7.34 -4.06
CA SER A 64 -12.38 6.87 -2.90
C SER A 64 -13.00 5.48 -3.10
N GLU A 65 -13.54 5.19 -4.28
CA GLU A 65 -14.28 3.94 -4.56
C GLU A 65 -13.42 2.82 -5.14
N HIS A 66 -12.36 3.16 -5.87
CA HIS A 66 -11.56 2.20 -6.63
C HIS A 66 -10.12 2.09 -6.15
N ALA A 67 -9.42 3.22 -6.04
CA ALA A 67 -7.99 3.25 -5.73
C ALA A 67 -7.70 2.98 -4.24
N PHE A 68 -8.61 3.34 -3.33
CA PHE A 68 -8.39 3.19 -1.89
C PHE A 68 -8.02 1.75 -1.47
N GLY A 69 -8.66 0.75 -2.06
CA GLY A 69 -8.33 -0.65 -1.79
C GLY A 69 -6.94 -1.07 -2.29
N ALA A 70 -6.50 -0.50 -3.42
CA ALA A 70 -5.17 -0.73 -3.96
C ALA A 70 -4.09 -0.04 -3.12
N ASP A 71 -4.32 1.21 -2.73
CA ASP A 71 -3.43 1.98 -1.85
C ASP A 71 -3.24 1.25 -0.50
N ALA A 72 -4.34 0.74 0.09
CA ALA A 72 -4.28 -0.03 1.33
C ALA A 72 -3.46 -1.32 1.20
N LEU A 73 -3.59 -2.05 0.10
CA LEU A 73 -2.78 -3.25 -0.15
C LEU A 73 -1.31 -2.90 -0.39
N GLY A 74 -1.02 -1.82 -1.10
CA GLY A 74 0.34 -1.31 -1.29
C GLY A 74 1.01 -0.98 0.04
N GLU A 75 0.28 -0.38 0.98
CA GLU A 75 0.77 -0.14 2.34
C GLU A 75 1.02 -1.44 3.11
N VAL A 76 0.14 -2.43 3.00
CA VAL A 76 0.35 -3.77 3.60
C VAL A 76 1.63 -4.42 3.07
N GLU A 77 1.86 -4.37 1.75
CA GLU A 77 3.07 -4.90 1.15
C GLU A 77 4.34 -4.16 1.61
N ALA A 78 4.27 -2.83 1.68
CA ALA A 78 5.37 -2.01 2.17
C ALA A 78 5.71 -2.35 3.63
N ALA A 79 4.69 -2.44 4.49
CA ALA A 79 4.85 -2.85 5.89
C ALA A 79 5.40 -4.27 6.02
N ALA A 80 4.94 -5.21 5.19
CA ALA A 80 5.46 -6.58 5.18
C ALA A 80 6.95 -6.64 4.79
N ARG A 81 7.36 -5.89 3.76
CA ARG A 81 8.77 -5.76 3.36
C ARG A 81 9.62 -5.14 4.48
N ALA A 82 9.12 -4.09 5.12
CA ALA A 82 9.80 -3.45 6.25
C ALA A 82 9.96 -4.40 7.45
N ALA A 83 8.91 -5.19 7.76
CA ALA A 83 8.95 -6.18 8.83
C ALA A 83 9.97 -7.30 8.54
N ALA A 84 10.03 -7.79 7.30
CA ALA A 84 11.02 -8.78 6.87
C ALA A 84 12.46 -8.24 7.03
N ALA A 85 12.72 -7.03 6.53
CA ALA A 85 14.04 -6.39 6.65
C ALA A 85 14.43 -6.13 8.12
N ALA A 86 13.49 -5.70 8.95
CA ALA A 86 13.72 -5.52 10.39
C ALA A 86 14.03 -6.85 11.09
N LYS A 87 13.33 -7.93 10.71
CA LYS A 87 13.60 -9.28 11.22
C LYS A 87 14.99 -9.77 10.83
N GLU A 88 15.39 -9.62 9.56
CA GLU A 88 16.75 -9.98 9.11
C GLU A 88 17.83 -9.22 9.86
N ARG A 89 17.65 -7.91 10.03
CA ARG A 89 18.56 -7.07 10.82
C ARG A 89 18.65 -7.54 12.27
N LEU A 90 17.52 -7.90 12.90
CA LEU A 90 17.50 -8.44 14.27
C LEU A 90 18.25 -9.78 14.33
N ASP A 91 17.98 -10.70 13.41
CA ASP A 91 18.63 -12.00 13.36
C ASP A 91 20.16 -11.84 13.20
N ALA A 92 20.62 -10.90 12.36
CA ALA A 92 22.05 -10.56 12.19
C ALA A 92 22.66 -9.93 13.46
N ALA A 93 21.96 -8.99 14.11
CA ALA A 93 22.43 -8.38 15.35
C ALA A 93 22.59 -9.40 16.48
N VAL A 94 21.67 -10.38 16.57
CA VAL A 94 21.76 -11.49 17.53
C VAL A 94 22.97 -12.37 17.24
N ALA A 95 23.23 -12.69 15.97
CA ALA A 95 24.42 -13.46 15.59
C ALA A 95 25.72 -12.75 16.01
N ILE A 96 25.83 -11.44 15.77
CA ILE A 96 26.99 -10.62 16.18
C ILE A 96 27.13 -10.60 17.71
N ALA A 97 26.04 -10.40 18.45
CA ALA A 97 26.06 -10.41 19.91
C ALA A 97 26.53 -11.77 20.45
N ARG A 98 26.02 -12.88 19.89
CA ARG A 98 26.46 -14.23 20.26
C ARG A 98 27.92 -14.48 19.95
N ALA A 99 28.40 -14.06 18.78
CA ALA A 99 29.81 -14.17 18.40
C ALA A 99 30.73 -13.36 19.32
N SER A 100 30.21 -12.28 19.91
CA SER A 100 30.92 -11.44 20.88
C SER A 100 30.87 -11.99 22.31
N GLY A 101 30.20 -13.13 22.54
CA GLY A 101 30.13 -13.80 23.84
C GLY A 101 28.90 -13.47 24.69
N GLU A 102 27.99 -12.61 24.22
CA GLU A 102 26.82 -12.19 24.99
C GLU A 102 25.88 -13.34 25.33
N THR A 103 25.37 -13.39 26.56
CA THR A 103 24.52 -14.50 27.01
C THR A 103 23.13 -14.46 26.36
N TRP A 104 22.49 -15.63 26.24
CA TRP A 104 21.08 -15.71 25.80
C TRP A 104 20.12 -14.91 26.68
N GLU A 105 20.47 -14.71 27.96
CA GLU A 105 19.67 -13.88 28.87
C GLU A 105 19.78 -12.40 28.53
N ALA A 106 21.00 -11.89 28.30
CA ALA A 106 21.23 -10.51 27.89
C ALA A 106 20.57 -10.21 26.53
N ILE A 107 20.73 -11.13 25.57
CA ILE A 107 20.10 -11.02 24.25
C ILE A 107 18.57 -11.06 24.35
N GLY A 108 18.02 -11.99 25.14
CA GLY A 108 16.58 -12.05 25.38
C GLY A 108 16.05 -10.75 25.97
N ARG A 109 16.72 -10.23 27.00
CA ARG A 109 16.38 -8.95 27.63
C ARG A 109 16.40 -7.79 26.63
N ALA A 110 17.43 -7.71 25.79
CA ALA A 110 17.54 -6.69 24.74
C ALA A 110 16.43 -6.80 23.68
N ALA A 111 15.99 -8.03 23.37
CA ALA A 111 14.91 -8.30 22.43
C ALA A 111 13.51 -8.32 23.07
N GLY A 112 13.39 -8.00 24.36
CA GLY A 112 12.11 -7.98 25.08
C GLY A 112 11.48 -9.36 25.31
N MET A 113 12.28 -10.43 25.41
CA MET A 113 11.79 -11.81 25.61
C MET A 113 12.59 -12.60 26.65
N ALA A 114 12.02 -13.71 27.12
CA ALA A 114 12.70 -14.60 28.04
C ALA A 114 13.91 -15.30 27.40
N LYS A 115 14.91 -15.66 28.22
CA LYS A 115 16.12 -16.40 27.81
C LYS A 115 15.79 -17.64 26.98
N GLN A 116 14.84 -18.47 27.45
CA GLN A 116 14.47 -19.71 26.79
C GLN A 116 13.86 -19.46 25.40
N SER A 117 13.08 -18.39 25.25
CA SER A 117 12.52 -17.97 23.96
C SER A 117 13.62 -17.51 22.99
N ALA A 118 14.57 -16.71 23.46
CA ALA A 118 15.71 -16.28 22.67
C ALA A 118 16.58 -17.45 22.22
N GLN A 119 16.91 -18.36 23.14
CA GLN A 119 17.69 -19.57 22.85
C GLN A 119 16.94 -20.51 21.89
N GLY A 120 15.64 -20.72 22.07
CA GLY A 120 14.85 -21.54 21.15
C GLY A 120 14.81 -20.95 19.74
N ARG A 121 14.66 -19.63 19.63
CA ARG A 121 14.57 -18.93 18.34
C ARG A 121 15.89 -18.88 17.58
N TRP A 122 17.00 -18.52 18.25
CA TRP A 122 18.29 -18.26 17.59
C TRP A 122 19.39 -19.26 17.92
N GLY A 123 19.17 -20.14 18.89
CA GLY A 123 20.17 -21.11 19.34
C GLY A 123 20.48 -22.19 18.31
N GLN A 124 19.50 -22.57 17.47
CA GLN A 124 19.70 -23.57 16.43
C GLN A 124 20.27 -22.96 15.13
N ALA A 125 19.95 -21.69 14.83
CA ALA A 125 20.42 -21.00 13.63
C ALA A 125 21.94 -20.78 13.59
N ASN A 126 22.58 -20.64 14.75
CA ASN A 126 24.03 -20.44 14.87
C ASN A 126 24.86 -21.74 14.80
N ALA A 127 24.24 -22.92 14.81
CA ALA A 127 24.95 -24.19 14.73
C ALA A 127 25.30 -24.59 13.27
N GLY A 128 24.62 -24.01 12.27
CA GLY A 128 24.80 -24.35 10.85
C GLY A 128 26.00 -23.68 10.16
N SER A 129 26.67 -22.72 10.79
CA SER A 129 27.79 -21.95 10.20
C SER A 129 29.17 -22.33 10.75
N ALA A 130 29.26 -23.31 11.65
CA ALA A 130 30.50 -23.77 12.28
C ALA A 130 31.01 -25.13 11.76
N GLY A 131 30.40 -25.68 10.71
CA GLY A 131 30.68 -27.03 10.19
C GLY A 131 31.41 -27.09 8.85
N ASP A 132 32.18 -26.06 8.49
CA ASP A 132 33.05 -26.10 7.30
C ASP A 132 34.32 -25.28 7.58
N ARG A 133 35.30 -25.91 8.24
CA ARG A 133 36.72 -25.53 8.29
C ARG A 133 37.56 -26.71 8.77
#